data_AF-A0A9W6GS92-F1
#
_entry.id   AF-A0A9W6GS92-F1
#
_cell.length_a   1.000
_cell.length_b   1.000
_cell.length_c   1.000
_cell.angle_alpha   90.00
_cell.angle_beta   90.00
_cell.angle_gamma   90.00
#
_symmetry.space_group_name_H-M   'P 1'
#
loop_
_entity.id
_entity.type
_entity.pdbx_description
1 polymer ?
#
loop_
_entity_poly.entity_id
_entity_poly.type
_entity_poly.pdbx_seq_one_letter_code
_entity_poly.pdbx_strand_id
1 'polypeptide(L)'
;MTTAIAACNARERSFARLGAAARPAVERALQANLGAYDRMTALARFHRLAPETIRSETPAAARLVLREIERALRAERARCGHWTYDLNRHIALLVAHRAESARLARMRGF
;
A
#
# COMPACT_ATOMS: atom_id res chain seq x y z
N MET A 1 15.85 -39.33 1.73
CA MET A 1 16.00 -37.86 1.56
C MET A 1 15.19 -37.27 0.40
N THR A 2 14.83 -38.03 -0.64
CA THR A 2 14.11 -37.54 -1.84
C THR A 2 12.66 -37.09 -1.59
N THR A 3 11.96 -37.70 -0.63
CA THR A 3 10.53 -37.44 -0.36
C THR A 3 10.27 -36.09 0.30
N ALA A 4 11.21 -35.60 1.14
CA ALA A 4 11.08 -34.30 1.81
C ALA A 4 11.23 -33.12 0.84
N ILE A 5 12.14 -33.23 -0.14
CA ILE A 5 12.34 -32.22 -1.19
C ILE A 5 11.11 -32.14 -2.10
N ALA A 6 10.55 -33.29 -2.49
CA ALA A 6 9.33 -33.34 -3.31
C ALA A 6 8.13 -32.67 -2.60
N ALA A 7 7.98 -32.89 -1.30
CA ALA A 7 6.94 -32.25 -0.48
C ALA A 7 7.16 -30.73 -0.34
N CYS A 8 8.40 -30.27 -0.14
CA CYS A 8 8.74 -28.83 -0.12
C CYS A 8 8.34 -28.16 -1.43
N ASN A 9 8.73 -28.75 -2.57
CA ASN A 9 8.41 -28.24 -3.90
C ASN A 9 6.90 -28.23 -4.17
N ALA A 10 6.16 -29.23 -3.69
CA ALA A 10 4.70 -29.26 -3.83
C ALA A 10 4.01 -28.14 -3.00
N ARG A 11 4.53 -27.87 -1.81
CA ARG A 11 4.03 -26.80 -0.94
C ARG A 11 4.29 -25.42 -1.54
N GLU A 12 5.49 -25.18 -2.06
CA GLU A 12 5.83 -23.94 -2.77
C GLU A 12 4.94 -23.71 -3.98
N ARG A 13 4.72 -24.74 -4.82
CA ARG A 13 3.79 -24.66 -5.96
C ARG A 13 2.36 -24.35 -5.51
N SER A 14 1.91 -24.93 -4.39
CA SER A 14 0.58 -24.69 -3.85
C SER A 14 0.43 -23.24 -3.38
N PHE A 15 1.42 -22.71 -2.67
CA PHE A 15 1.43 -21.29 -2.27
C PHE A 15 1.51 -20.34 -3.47
N ALA A 16 2.30 -20.67 -4.49
CA ALA A 16 2.36 -19.88 -5.71
C ALA A 16 1.01 -19.82 -6.44
N ARG A 17 0.31 -20.97 -6.55
CA ARG A 17 -1.05 -21.03 -7.11
C ARG A 17 -2.05 -20.22 -6.29
N LEU A 18 -2.01 -20.33 -4.96
CA LEU A 18 -2.81 -19.51 -4.06
C LEU A 18 -2.56 -18.02 -4.29
N GLY A 19 -1.29 -17.60 -4.40
CA GLY A 19 -0.93 -16.21 -4.69
C GLY A 19 -1.48 -15.73 -6.04
N ALA A 20 -1.36 -16.56 -7.09
CA ALA A 20 -1.91 -16.24 -8.40
C ALA A 20 -3.44 -16.13 -8.38
N ALA A 21 -4.13 -17.05 -7.71
CA ALA A 21 -5.58 -17.07 -7.59
C ALA A 21 -6.13 -15.93 -6.70
N ALA A 22 -5.38 -15.50 -5.69
CA ALA A 22 -5.76 -14.39 -4.81
C ALA A 22 -5.59 -13.02 -5.48
N ARG A 23 -4.67 -12.90 -6.45
CA ARG A 23 -4.30 -11.62 -7.07
C ARG A 23 -5.49 -10.83 -7.64
N PRO A 24 -6.44 -11.42 -8.39
CA PRO A 24 -7.61 -10.68 -8.87
C PRO A 24 -8.53 -10.18 -7.75
N ALA A 25 -8.65 -10.91 -6.64
CA ALA A 25 -9.43 -10.48 -5.49
C ALA A 25 -8.75 -9.31 -4.77
N VAL A 26 -7.43 -9.38 -4.57
CA VAL A 26 -6.63 -8.30 -4.00
C VAL A 26 -6.70 -7.04 -4.87
N GLU A 27 -6.57 -7.17 -6.20
CA GLU A 27 -6.65 -6.00 -7.08
C GLU A 27 -8.05 -5.38 -7.05
N ARG A 28 -9.13 -6.17 -7.06
CA ARG A 28 -10.50 -5.65 -6.90
C ARG A 28 -10.68 -4.91 -5.57
N ALA A 29 -10.14 -5.45 -4.48
CA ALA A 29 -10.17 -4.78 -3.19
C ALA A 29 -9.40 -3.44 -3.24
N LEU A 30 -8.21 -3.41 -3.84
CA LEU A 30 -7.44 -2.18 -4.01
C LEU A 30 -8.19 -1.14 -4.85
N GLN A 31 -8.83 -1.54 -5.95
CA GLN A 31 -9.62 -0.65 -6.79
C GLN A 31 -10.85 -0.09 -6.06
N ALA A 32 -11.58 -0.93 -5.32
CA ALA A 32 -12.70 -0.48 -4.50
C ALA A 32 -12.26 0.52 -3.43
N ASN A 33 -11.14 0.25 -2.75
CA ASN A 33 -10.58 1.16 -1.74
C ASN A 33 -10.06 2.47 -2.35
N LEU A 34 -9.51 2.43 -3.58
CA LEU A 34 -9.14 3.64 -4.31
C LEU A 34 -10.35 4.51 -4.62
N GLY A 35 -11.47 3.91 -5.04
CA GLY A 35 -12.73 4.64 -5.28
C GLY A 35 -13.33 5.26 -4.01
N ALA A 36 -13.07 4.65 -2.85
CA ALA A 36 -13.53 5.14 -1.54
C ALA A 36 -12.48 6.00 -0.80
N TYR A 37 -11.35 6.32 -1.43
CA TYR A 37 -10.26 7.03 -0.77
C TYR A 37 -10.65 8.48 -0.42
N ASP A 38 -10.89 8.74 0.86
CA ASP A 38 -11.00 10.09 1.41
C ASP A 38 -9.64 10.59 1.93
N ARG A 39 -9.10 11.60 1.25
CA ARG A 39 -7.77 12.16 1.54
C ARG A 39 -7.67 12.72 2.95
N MET A 40 -8.67 13.46 3.42
CA MET A 40 -8.63 14.12 4.72
C MET A 40 -8.55 13.09 5.85
N THR A 41 -9.44 12.10 5.84
CA THR A 41 -9.49 11.04 6.84
C THR A 41 -8.25 10.15 6.79
N ALA A 42 -7.80 9.79 5.58
CA ALA A 42 -6.64 8.92 5.42
C ALA A 42 -5.34 9.59 5.92
N LEU A 43 -5.12 10.86 5.57
CA LEU A 43 -3.89 11.57 5.89
C LEU A 43 -3.86 12.15 7.31
N ALA A 44 -5.01 12.33 7.97
CA ALA A 44 -5.09 12.77 9.37
C ALA A 44 -4.34 11.84 10.35
N ARG A 45 -4.11 10.58 9.96
CA ARG A 45 -3.36 9.60 10.75
C ARG A 45 -1.84 9.86 10.76
N PHE A 46 -1.34 10.76 9.91
CA PHE A 46 0.07 11.11 9.83
C PHE A 46 0.39 12.34 10.68
N HIS A 47 0.97 12.12 11.86
CA HIS A 47 1.38 13.19 12.79
C HIS A 47 2.36 14.22 12.19
N ARG A 48 3.06 13.89 11.09
CA ARG A 48 4.00 14.80 10.41
C ARG A 48 3.35 15.65 9.31
N LEU A 49 2.07 15.43 9.00
CA LEU A 49 1.35 16.22 8.01
C LEU A 49 0.44 17.22 8.71
N ALA A 50 0.71 18.50 8.52
CA ALA A 50 -0.17 19.56 8.99
C ALA A 50 -1.49 19.55 8.17
N PRO A 51 -2.65 19.87 8.77
CA PRO A 51 -3.92 19.94 8.05
C PRO A 51 -3.89 20.85 6.82
N GLU A 52 -3.10 21.92 6.85
CA GLU A 52 -2.89 22.86 5.74
C GLU A 52 -2.18 22.18 4.57
N THR A 53 -1.22 21.31 4.86
CA THR A 53 -0.51 20.50 3.84
C THR A 53 -1.47 19.48 3.23
N ILE A 54 -2.32 18.87 4.05
CA ILE A 54 -3.33 17.91 3.58
C ILE A 54 -4.32 18.60 2.63
N ARG A 55 -4.80 19.81 2.98
CA ARG A 55 -5.73 20.60 2.16
C ARG A 55 -5.09 21.22 0.91
N SER A 56 -3.78 21.42 0.89
CA SER A 56 -3.07 22.08 -0.21
C SER A 56 -3.15 21.27 -1.51
N GLU A 57 -3.51 21.96 -2.60
CA GLU A 57 -3.55 21.41 -3.95
C GLU A 57 -2.30 21.74 -4.77
N THR A 58 -1.14 21.79 -4.12
CA THR A 58 0.13 22.10 -4.78
C THR A 58 0.95 20.83 -5.05
N PRO A 59 1.75 20.78 -6.13
CA PRO A 59 2.70 19.69 -6.36
C PRO A 59 3.69 19.50 -5.21
N ALA A 60 4.06 20.58 -4.52
CA ALA A 60 4.97 20.55 -3.38
C ALA A 60 4.36 19.81 -2.19
N ALA A 61 3.11 20.14 -1.84
CA ALA A 61 2.38 19.43 -0.79
C ALA A 61 2.17 17.95 -1.12
N ALA A 62 1.79 17.63 -2.36
CA ALA A 62 1.63 16.24 -2.81
C ALA A 62 2.93 15.43 -2.68
N ARG A 63 4.10 16.02 -2.98
CA ARG A 63 5.41 15.37 -2.75
C ARG A 63 5.70 15.11 -1.28
N LEU A 64 5.36 16.06 -0.39
CA LEU A 64 5.53 15.88 1.06
C LEU A 64 4.65 14.74 1.57
N VAL A 65 3.38 14.69 1.15
CA VAL A 65 2.45 13.61 1.48
C VAL A 65 3.01 12.26 1.01
N LEU A 66 3.44 12.14 -0.24
CA LEU A 66 4.01 10.90 -0.79
C LEU A 66 5.22 10.43 0.00
N ARG A 67 6.14 11.34 0.36
CA ARG A 67 7.32 11.00 1.16
C ARG A 67 6.95 10.37 2.50
N GLU A 68 5.93 10.90 3.19
CA GLU A 68 5.50 10.35 4.48
C GLU A 68 4.79 8.99 4.30
N ILE A 69 3.98 8.83 3.25
CA ILE A 69 3.35 7.53 2.91
C ILE A 69 4.42 6.47 2.63
N GLU A 70 5.41 6.79 1.80
CA GLU A 70 6.51 5.88 1.49
C GLU A 70 7.33 5.51 2.73
N ARG A 71 7.58 6.48 3.61
CA ARG A 71 8.24 6.21 4.89
C ARG A 71 7.42 5.24 5.73
N ALA A 72 6.11 5.43 5.82
CA ALA A 72 5.23 4.52 6.54
C ALA A 72 5.18 3.12 5.89
N LEU A 73 5.16 3.03 4.55
CA LEU A 73 5.24 1.77 3.80
C LEU A 73 6.52 1.00 4.10
N ARG A 74 7.68 1.68 4.08
CA ARG A 74 8.97 1.06 4.42
C ARG A 74 8.98 0.55 5.86
N ALA A 75 8.46 1.34 6.80
CA ALA A 75 8.37 0.94 8.19
C ALA A 75 7.45 -0.27 8.39
N GLU A 76 6.31 -0.33 7.68
CA GLU A 76 5.39 -1.46 7.74
C GLU A 76 6.00 -2.73 7.12
N ARG A 77 6.63 -2.59 5.96
CA ARG A 77 7.28 -3.72 5.27
C ARG A 77 8.47 -4.27 6.06
N ALA A 78 9.18 -3.45 6.83
CA ALA A 78 10.23 -3.90 7.72
C ALA A 78 9.71 -4.83 8.85
N ARG A 79 8.40 -4.82 9.12
CA ARG A 79 7.76 -5.71 10.09
C ARG A 79 7.25 -7.01 9.49
N CYS A 80 7.41 -7.27 8.20
CA CYS A 80 6.92 -8.50 7.57
C CYS A 80 7.37 -9.75 8.36
N GLY A 81 6.41 -10.58 8.78
CA GLY A 81 6.65 -11.77 9.60
C GLY A 81 6.73 -11.51 11.11
N HIS A 82 6.67 -10.26 11.54
CA HIS A 82 6.54 -9.86 12.95
C HIS A 82 5.05 -9.74 13.32
N TRP A 83 4.71 -10.01 14.58
CA TRP A 83 3.32 -9.98 15.06
C TRP A 83 2.65 -8.60 14.98
N THR A 84 3.46 -7.53 14.90
CA THR A 84 2.97 -6.15 14.71
C THR A 84 2.77 -5.76 13.24
N TYR A 85 3.02 -6.67 12.30
CA TYR A 85 2.69 -6.43 10.90
C TYR A 85 1.17 -6.35 10.72
N ASP A 86 0.69 -5.22 10.22
CA ASP A 86 -0.72 -5.00 9.96
C ASP A 86 -0.95 -4.95 8.44
N LEU A 87 -1.58 -6.02 7.92
CA LEU A 87 -1.91 -6.12 6.50
C LEU A 87 -2.93 -5.05 6.07
N ASN A 88 -3.91 -4.72 6.92
CA ASN A 88 -4.92 -3.70 6.59
C ASN A 88 -4.27 -2.32 6.51
N ARG A 89 -3.35 -2.03 7.44
CA ARG A 89 -2.53 -0.82 7.40
C ARG A 89 -1.67 -0.79 6.13
N HIS A 90 -1.03 -1.90 5.75
CA HIS A 90 -0.24 -1.97 4.52
C HIS A 90 -1.10 -1.69 3.28
N ILE A 91 -2.29 -2.29 3.18
CA ILE A 91 -3.23 -2.06 2.08
C ILE A 91 -3.66 -0.58 2.04
N ALA A 92 -4.03 0.00 3.17
CA ALA A 92 -4.44 1.41 3.25
C ALA A 92 -3.32 2.36 2.80
N LEU A 93 -2.07 2.06 3.14
CA LEU A 93 -0.91 2.82 2.70
C LEU A 93 -0.66 2.69 1.19
N LEU A 94 -0.85 1.50 0.60
CA LEU A 94 -0.75 1.30 -0.85
C LEU A 94 -1.83 2.07 -1.61
N VAL A 95 -3.06 2.08 -1.10
CA VAL A 95 -4.19 2.85 -1.65
C VAL A 95 -3.87 4.34 -1.62
N ALA A 96 -3.45 4.87 -0.46
CA ALA A 96 -3.06 6.27 -0.32
C ALA A 96 -1.91 6.63 -1.27
N HIS A 97 -0.88 5.78 -1.38
CA HIS A 97 0.25 6.01 -2.29
C HIS A 97 -0.20 6.09 -3.75
N ARG A 98 -1.03 5.15 -4.20
CA ARG A 98 -1.56 5.13 -5.58
C ARG A 98 -2.41 6.38 -5.86
N ALA A 99 -3.31 6.74 -4.94
CA ALA A 99 -4.17 7.92 -5.09
C ALA A 99 -3.36 9.23 -5.16
N GLU A 100 -2.38 9.39 -4.26
CA GLU A 100 -1.55 10.59 -4.19
C GLU A 100 -0.54 10.70 -5.34
N SER A 101 -0.05 9.56 -5.83
CA SER A 101 0.80 9.49 -7.04
C SER A 101 0.02 9.94 -8.28
N ALA A 102 -1.21 9.43 -8.46
CA ALA A 102 -2.09 9.86 -9.55
C ALA A 102 -2.47 11.35 -9.42
N ARG A 103 -2.68 11.83 -8.18
CA ARG A 103 -2.93 13.26 -7.92
C ARG A 103 -1.74 14.12 -8.33
N LEU A 104 -0.53 13.77 -7.93
CA LEU A 104 0.69 14.49 -8.32
C LEU A 104 0.90 14.47 -9.83
N ALA A 105 0.64 13.34 -10.50
CA ALA A 105 0.70 13.24 -11.95
C ALA A 105 -0.27 14.20 -12.64
N ARG A 106 -1.54 14.27 -12.20
CA ARG A 106 -2.52 15.25 -12.72
C ARG A 106 -2.06 16.69 -12.53
N MET A 107 -1.47 17.02 -11.37
CA MET A 107 -0.98 18.37 -11.08
C MET A 107 0.26 18.76 -11.88
N ARG A 108 1.07 17.78 -12.27
CA ARG A 108 2.23 18.02 -13.13
C ARG A 108 1.85 18.29 -14.58
N GLY A 109 0.60 17.97 -14.96
CA GLY A 109 0.23 17.89 -16.36
C GLY A 109 1.00 16.75 -17.04
N PHE A 110 0.55 16.37 -18.23
CA PHE A 110 1.45 15.72 -19.17
C PHE A 110 2.59 16.68 -19.54
#